data_AF-A0A968SWY5-F1
#
_entry.id   AF-A0A968SWY5-F1
#
_cell.length_a   1.000
_cell.length_b   1.000
_cell.length_c   1.000
_cell.angle_alpha   90.00
_cell.angle_beta   90.00
_cell.angle_gamma   90.00
#
_symmetry.space_group_name_H-M   'P 1'
#
loop_
_entity.id
_entity.type
_entity.pdbx_description
1 polymer ?
#
loop_
_entity_poly.entity_id
_entity_poly.type
_entity_poly.pdbx_seq_one_letter_code
_entity_poly.pdbx_strand_id
1 'polypeptide(L)'
;MNRSNLKRSGWLGTVAMLLLGMLLWMAPAWAAQKTISVPGSLSGRMDGYDWLDADPVAQQSYCDKAYRAFRASPSQSYIISSNVQALDEVGFCKRIDQFYSYDINLEIPLDQAAATAPLLFSDHPVG
;
A
#
# COMPACT_ATOMS: atom_id res chain seq x y z
N MET A 1 26.80 -19.62 -56.41
CA MET A 1 25.77 -18.82 -55.69
C MET A 1 25.37 -19.55 -54.42
N ASN A 2 25.68 -18.98 -53.26
CA ASN A 2 25.74 -19.65 -51.96
C ASN A 2 24.38 -19.53 -51.21
N ARG A 3 23.61 -20.63 -51.11
CA ARG A 3 22.23 -20.67 -50.55
C ARG A 3 22.15 -20.75 -49.02
N SER A 4 23.26 -20.64 -48.30
CA SER A 4 23.31 -20.88 -46.84
C SER A 4 22.96 -19.67 -45.96
N ASN A 5 22.93 -18.45 -46.52
CA ASN A 5 22.74 -17.24 -45.71
C ASN A 5 21.28 -16.83 -45.47
N LEU A 6 20.31 -17.40 -46.19
CA LEU A 6 18.91 -16.96 -46.10
C LEU A 6 18.13 -17.58 -44.92
N LYS A 7 18.58 -18.71 -44.35
CA LYS A 7 17.88 -19.39 -43.25
C LYS A 7 18.31 -18.96 -41.84
N ARG A 8 19.51 -18.38 -41.67
CA ARG A 8 20.00 -17.93 -40.34
C ARG A 8 19.36 -16.63 -39.85
N SER A 9 18.83 -15.81 -40.76
CA SER A 9 18.20 -14.52 -40.43
C SER A 9 16.82 -14.66 -39.76
N GLY A 10 16.02 -15.66 -40.15
CA GLY A 10 14.66 -15.82 -39.62
C GLY A 10 14.59 -16.27 -38.15
N TRP A 11 15.57 -17.07 -37.70
CA TRP A 11 15.58 -17.61 -36.33
C TRP A 11 16.02 -16.57 -35.30
N LEU A 12 16.94 -15.67 -35.68
CA LEU A 12 17.33 -14.53 -34.84
C LEU A 12 16.17 -13.53 -34.67
N GLY A 13 15.39 -13.30 -35.73
CA GLY A 13 14.21 -12.44 -35.68
C GLY A 13 13.09 -12.95 -34.77
N THR A 14 12.80 -14.26 -34.81
CA THR A 14 11.77 -14.86 -33.95
C THR A 14 12.20 -14.93 -32.48
N VAL A 15 13.47 -15.23 -32.20
CA VAL A 15 14.00 -15.20 -30.82
C VAL A 15 14.01 -13.78 -30.26
N ALA A 16 14.36 -12.78 -31.06
CA ALA A 16 14.32 -11.38 -30.65
C ALA A 16 12.89 -10.89 -30.35
N MET A 17 11.89 -11.29 -31.16
CA MET A 17 10.48 -10.97 -30.90
C MET A 17 9.94 -11.65 -29.63
N LEU A 18 10.31 -12.91 -29.38
CA LEU A 18 9.89 -13.62 -28.16
C LEU A 18 10.51 -13.02 -26.89
N LEU A 19 11.78 -12.59 -26.95
CA LEU A 19 12.44 -11.92 -25.83
C LEU A 19 11.84 -10.54 -25.55
N LEU A 20 11.50 -9.76 -26.59
CA LEU A 20 10.81 -8.47 -26.42
C LEU A 20 9.41 -8.65 -25.81
N GLY A 21 8.69 -9.71 -26.22
CA GLY A 21 7.37 -10.05 -25.67
C GLY A 21 7.42 -10.44 -24.18
N MET A 22 8.43 -11.20 -23.76
CA MET A 22 8.64 -11.55 -22.35
C MET A 22 9.00 -10.33 -21.49
N LEU A 23 9.82 -9.41 -22.00
CA LEU A 23 10.19 -8.18 -21.28
C LEU A 23 8.99 -7.24 -21.04
N LEU A 24 7.99 -7.25 -21.92
CA LEU A 24 6.77 -6.45 -21.76
C LEU A 24 5.78 -7.03 -20.72
N TRP A 25 5.92 -8.30 -20.33
CA TRP A 25 5.13 -8.91 -19.24
C TRP A 25 5.79 -8.79 -17.86
N MET A 26 7.05 -8.37 -17.80
CA MET A 26 7.77 -8.04 -16.56
C MET A 26 7.74 -6.54 -16.24
N ALA A 27 6.78 -5.79 -16.79
CA ALA A 27 6.55 -4.44 -16.29
C ALA A 27 6.00 -4.56 -14.85
N PRO A 28 6.69 -4.05 -13.82
CA PRO A 28 6.14 -4.05 -12.49
C PRO A 28 4.88 -3.18 -12.50
N ALA A 29 3.75 -3.73 -12.06
CA ALA A 29 2.49 -2.99 -11.85
C ALA A 29 2.59 -1.92 -10.74
N TRP A 30 3.81 -1.57 -10.32
CA TRP A 30 4.16 -0.58 -9.30
C TRP A 30 4.65 0.73 -9.92
N ALA A 31 4.37 0.99 -11.19
CA ALA A 31 4.37 2.36 -11.69
C ALA A 31 3.31 3.12 -10.89
N ALA A 32 3.77 3.73 -9.81
CA ALA A 32 3.00 4.40 -8.79
C ALA A 32 1.98 5.31 -9.47
N GLN A 33 0.71 4.93 -9.38
CA GLN A 33 -0.40 5.84 -9.59
C GLN A 33 -0.21 6.95 -8.56
N LYS A 34 0.39 8.07 -8.97
CA LYS A 34 0.36 9.31 -8.18
C LYS A 34 -1.10 9.75 -8.19
N THR A 35 -1.88 9.19 -7.27
CA THR A 35 -3.22 9.65 -6.96
C THR A 35 -3.11 11.14 -6.70
N ILE A 36 -3.80 11.92 -7.53
CA ILE A 36 -3.94 13.36 -7.40
C ILE A 36 -4.46 13.60 -5.98
N SER A 37 -3.56 14.00 -5.09
CA SER A 37 -3.90 14.41 -3.73
C SER A 37 -4.75 15.67 -3.88
N VAL A 38 -6.04 15.54 -3.62
CA VAL A 38 -6.90 16.71 -3.44
C VAL A 38 -6.28 17.50 -2.28
N PRO A 39 -6.10 18.83 -2.38
CA PRO A 39 -5.61 19.62 -1.26
C PRO A 39 -6.46 19.32 -0.02
N GLY A 40 -5.82 18.84 1.05
CA GLY A 40 -6.49 18.41 2.29
C GLY A 40 -6.92 16.94 2.36
N SER A 41 -6.63 16.10 1.35
CA SER A 41 -6.89 14.65 1.43
C SER A 41 -5.62 13.88 1.79
N LEU A 42 -5.65 13.14 2.89
CA LEU A 42 -4.59 12.23 3.27
C LEU A 42 -4.46 11.04 2.30
N SER A 43 -3.23 10.55 2.15
CA SER A 43 -2.90 9.39 1.30
C SER A 43 -1.83 8.53 1.97
N GLY A 44 -1.71 7.27 1.57
CA GLY A 44 -0.79 6.33 2.24
C GLY A 44 0.69 6.71 2.20
N ARG A 45 1.11 7.61 1.30
CA ARG A 45 2.51 8.06 1.17
C ARG A 45 2.87 9.26 2.05
N MET A 46 1.86 9.90 2.63
CA MET A 46 2.03 10.99 3.60
C MET A 46 2.43 10.39 4.95
N ASP A 47 3.02 11.20 5.82
CA ASP A 47 3.60 10.73 7.08
C ASP A 47 2.84 11.26 8.32
N GLY A 48 3.44 11.10 9.49
CA GLY A 48 2.87 11.56 10.75
C GLY A 48 2.77 13.07 10.87
N TYR A 49 3.65 13.85 10.22
CA TYR A 49 3.53 15.31 10.22
C TYR A 49 2.30 15.73 9.44
N ASP A 50 2.07 15.12 8.27
CA ASP A 50 0.85 15.34 7.49
C ASP A 50 -0.41 14.88 8.25
N TRP A 51 -0.33 13.76 8.99
CA TRP A 51 -1.44 13.27 9.83
C TRP A 51 -1.84 14.27 10.90
N LEU A 52 -0.84 14.83 11.62
CA LEU A 52 -1.06 15.75 12.72
C LEU A 52 -1.53 17.15 12.26
N ASP A 53 -1.17 17.57 11.04
CA ASP A 53 -1.63 18.84 10.44
C ASP A 53 -3.02 18.72 9.79
N ALA A 54 -3.45 17.49 9.46
CA ALA A 54 -4.72 17.26 8.78
C ALA A 54 -5.95 17.56 9.66
N ASP A 55 -6.99 18.09 9.01
CA ASP A 55 -8.30 18.28 9.64
C ASP A 55 -8.93 16.91 10.04
N PRO A 56 -9.68 16.83 11.15
CA PRO A 56 -10.34 15.59 11.59
C PRO A 56 -11.21 14.92 10.52
N VAL A 57 -11.82 15.70 9.60
CA VAL A 57 -12.60 15.15 8.49
C VAL A 57 -11.71 14.40 7.48
N ALA A 58 -10.50 14.92 7.24
CA ALA A 58 -9.52 14.27 6.36
C ALA A 58 -8.98 12.98 7.00
N GLN A 59 -8.69 13.02 8.30
CA GLN A 59 -8.30 11.84 9.09
C GLN A 59 -9.38 10.76 9.02
N GLN A 60 -10.65 11.12 9.29
CA GLN A 60 -11.75 10.16 9.21
C GLN A 60 -11.93 9.58 7.80
N SER A 61 -11.84 10.43 6.75
CA SER A 61 -11.97 9.96 5.37
C SER A 61 -10.86 8.98 4.98
N TYR A 62 -9.65 9.19 5.49
CA TYR A 62 -8.54 8.25 5.33
C TYR A 62 -8.82 6.95 6.09
N CYS A 63 -9.24 7.05 7.35
CA CYS A 63 -9.55 5.91 8.21
C CYS A 63 -10.64 5.00 7.61
N ASP A 64 -11.74 5.54 7.05
CA ASP A 64 -12.78 4.73 6.38
C ASP A 64 -12.18 3.86 5.26
N LYS A 65 -11.36 4.46 4.40
CA LYS A 65 -10.73 3.76 3.27
C LYS A 65 -9.69 2.75 3.75
N ALA A 66 -8.83 3.15 4.68
CA ALA A 66 -7.76 2.32 5.21
C ALA A 66 -8.31 1.15 6.03
N TYR A 67 -9.36 1.35 6.83
CA TYR A 67 -10.04 0.31 7.59
C TYR A 67 -10.67 -0.74 6.67
N ARG A 68 -11.37 -0.32 5.61
CA ARG A 68 -11.91 -1.25 4.60
C ARG A 68 -10.81 -2.08 3.94
N ALA A 69 -9.70 -1.43 3.56
CA ALA A 69 -8.55 -2.13 2.99
C ALA A 69 -7.93 -3.12 3.99
N PHE A 70 -7.78 -2.71 5.26
CA PHE A 70 -7.28 -3.56 6.34
C PHE A 70 -8.16 -4.80 6.53
N ARG A 71 -9.49 -4.63 6.61
CA ARG A 71 -10.45 -5.73 6.77
C ARG A 71 -10.55 -6.64 5.54
N ALA A 72 -10.22 -6.15 4.36
CA ALA A 72 -10.15 -6.95 3.14
C ALA A 72 -8.78 -7.64 2.94
N SER A 73 -7.78 -7.30 3.76
CA SER A 73 -6.42 -7.83 3.61
C SER A 73 -6.36 -9.34 3.85
N PRO A 74 -5.57 -10.10 3.07
CA PRO A 74 -5.29 -11.51 3.35
C PRO A 74 -4.66 -11.76 4.72
N SER A 75 -4.02 -10.74 5.31
CA SER A 75 -3.44 -10.83 6.66
C SER A 75 -4.50 -11.12 7.73
N GLN A 76 -5.78 -10.78 7.49
CA GLN A 76 -6.88 -11.08 8.42
C GLN A 76 -6.98 -12.56 8.77
N SER A 77 -6.63 -13.46 7.86
CA SER A 77 -6.66 -14.92 8.10
C SER A 77 -5.68 -15.39 9.18
N TYR A 78 -4.66 -14.60 9.50
CA TYR A 78 -3.62 -14.93 10.49
C TYR A 78 -3.73 -14.11 11.77
N ILE A 79 -4.67 -13.17 11.84
CA ILE A 79 -4.89 -12.34 13.03
C ILE A 79 -5.73 -13.14 14.03
N ILE A 80 -5.09 -13.64 15.08
CA ILE A 80 -5.73 -14.43 16.15
C ILE A 80 -6.23 -13.52 17.30
N SER A 81 -5.72 -12.29 17.39
CA SER A 81 -6.12 -11.35 18.44
C SER A 81 -7.59 -10.96 18.30
N SER A 82 -8.40 -11.31 19.31
CA SER A 82 -9.81 -10.94 19.39
C SER A 82 -10.02 -9.43 19.37
N ASN A 83 -9.07 -8.67 19.92
CA ASN A 83 -9.13 -7.21 19.98
C ASN A 83 -8.95 -6.57 18.60
N VAL A 84 -8.16 -7.19 17.72
CA VAL A 84 -8.01 -6.76 16.33
C VAL A 84 -9.21 -7.21 15.49
N GLN A 85 -9.78 -8.38 15.78
CA GLN A 85 -10.97 -8.88 15.09
C GLN A 85 -12.22 -8.03 15.40
N ALA A 86 -12.38 -7.61 16.66
CA ALA A 86 -13.45 -6.73 17.14
C ALA A 86 -13.24 -5.25 16.82
N LEU A 87 -12.12 -4.92 16.18
CA LEU A 87 -11.79 -3.56 15.79
C LEU A 87 -12.81 -2.98 14.82
N ASP A 88 -13.41 -1.85 15.18
CA ASP A 88 -14.23 -1.03 14.32
C ASP A 88 -13.44 0.12 13.68
N GLU A 89 -14.09 0.91 12.83
CA GLU A 89 -13.45 2.02 12.12
C GLU A 89 -12.93 3.11 13.08
N VAL A 90 -13.71 3.43 14.12
CA VAL A 90 -13.33 4.46 15.10
C VAL A 90 -12.11 4.01 15.91
N GLY A 91 -12.13 2.77 16.41
CA GLY A 91 -11.00 2.20 17.10
C GLY A 91 -9.77 2.03 16.20
N PHE A 92 -9.96 1.85 14.89
CA PHE A 92 -8.86 1.78 13.93
C PHE A 92 -8.18 3.14 13.82
N CYS A 93 -8.96 4.21 13.67
CA CYS A 93 -8.45 5.57 13.58
C CYS A 93 -7.69 5.98 14.85
N LYS A 94 -8.25 5.67 16.04
CA LYS A 94 -7.57 5.90 17.32
C LYS A 94 -6.20 5.22 17.43
N ARG A 95 -6.02 4.06 16.79
CA ARG A 95 -4.72 3.37 16.80
C ARG A 95 -3.71 4.08 15.92
N ILE A 96 -4.14 4.68 14.80
CA ILE A 96 -3.27 5.54 13.99
C ILE A 96 -2.85 6.78 14.79
N ASP A 97 -3.77 7.41 15.53
CA ASP A 97 -3.44 8.51 16.43
C ASP A 97 -2.42 8.10 17.49
N GLN A 98 -2.61 6.93 18.12
CA GLN A 98 -1.65 6.39 19.08
C GLN A 98 -0.29 6.11 18.44
N PHE A 99 -0.26 5.64 17.20
CA PHE A 99 0.98 5.38 16.47
C PHE A 99 1.80 6.66 16.30
N TYR A 100 1.18 7.76 15.89
CA TYR A 100 1.84 9.06 15.70
C TYR A 100 1.98 9.90 16.97
N SER A 101 1.45 9.44 18.10
CA SER A 101 1.75 10.05 19.41
C SER A 101 3.21 9.84 19.84
N TYR A 102 3.96 8.96 19.16
CA TYR A 102 5.38 8.74 19.38
C TYR A 102 6.20 9.42 18.29
N ASP A 103 7.07 10.35 18.67
CA ASP A 103 7.91 11.14 17.74
C ASP A 103 8.74 10.27 16.79
N ILE A 104 9.21 9.12 17.26
CA ILE A 104 9.98 8.15 16.46
C ILE A 104 9.21 7.60 15.24
N ASN A 105 7.89 7.73 15.23
CA ASN A 105 7.02 7.22 14.19
C ASN A 105 6.59 8.29 13.20
N LEU A 106 6.91 9.58 13.42
CA LEU A 106 6.38 10.67 12.58
C LEU A 106 6.85 10.61 11.13
N GLU A 107 8.02 10.03 10.86
CA GLU A 107 8.52 9.84 9.49
C GLU A 107 7.97 8.58 8.81
N ILE A 108 7.19 7.75 9.53
CA ILE A 108 6.65 6.51 8.99
C ILE A 108 5.41 6.84 8.13
N PRO A 109 5.35 6.37 6.87
CA PRO A 109 4.20 6.59 6.01
C PRO A 109 2.89 6.02 6.56
N LEU A 110 1.78 6.68 6.21
CA LEU A 110 0.43 6.36 6.67
C LEU A 110 -0.02 4.95 6.29
N ASP A 111 0.37 4.44 5.13
CA ASP A 111 0.04 3.06 4.74
C ASP A 111 0.69 2.01 5.65
N GLN A 112 1.93 2.26 6.09
CA GLN A 112 2.65 1.42 7.04
C GLN A 112 2.06 1.56 8.44
N ALA A 113 1.73 2.78 8.86
CA ALA A 113 1.04 3.02 10.13
C ALA A 113 -0.32 2.30 10.17
N ALA A 114 -1.13 2.42 9.11
CA ALA A 114 -2.43 1.77 8.99
C ALA A 114 -2.35 0.22 9.00
N ALA A 115 -1.26 -0.36 8.51
CA ALA A 115 -1.04 -1.80 8.56
C ALA A 115 -0.57 -2.29 9.95
N THR A 116 0.17 -1.44 10.68
CA THR A 116 0.91 -1.84 11.88
C THR A 116 0.19 -1.44 13.17
N ALA A 117 -0.33 -0.22 13.24
CA ALA A 117 -0.97 0.33 14.43
C ALA A 117 -2.13 -0.54 14.98
N PRO A 118 -3.02 -1.12 14.14
CA PRO A 118 -4.05 -2.05 14.60
C PRO A 118 -3.51 -3.23 15.41
N LEU A 119 -2.34 -3.72 15.03
CA LEU A 119 -1.68 -4.87 15.64
C LEU A 119 -0.89 -4.46 16.87
N LEU A 120 -0.15 -3.35 16.79
CA LEU A 120 0.73 -2.88 17.86
C LEU A 120 -0.07 -2.44 19.10
N PHE A 121 -1.21 -1.78 18.88
CA PHE A 121 -2.05 -1.25 19.96
C PHE A 121 -3.34 -2.06 20.10
N SER A 122 -3.31 -3.36 19.79
CA SER A 122 -4.51 -4.19 19.90
C SER A 122 -5.07 -4.22 21.32
N ASP A 123 -4.19 -4.20 22.31
CA ASP A 123 -4.54 -4.39 23.73
C ASP A 123 -4.81 -3.07 24.46
N HIS A 124 -4.67 -1.94 23.77
CA HIS A 124 -5.01 -0.65 24.32
C HIS A 124 -6.53 -0.46 24.26
N PRO A 125 -7.17 -0.09 25.38
CA PRO A 125 -8.61 0.14 25.38
C PRO A 125 -8.94 1.30 24.43
N VAL A 126 -9.83 1.04 23.48
CA VAL A 126 -10.46 2.07 22.69
C VAL A 126 -11.62 2.62 23.51
N GLY A 127 -11.39 3.77 24.16
CA GLY A 127 -12.39 4.43 25.02
C GLY A 127 -13.66 4.82 24.28
#